data_AF-A0ABD3EI37-F1
#
_entry.id   AF-A0ABD3EI37-F1
#
_cell.length_a   1.000
_cell.length_b   1.000
_cell.length_c   1.000
_cell.angle_alpha   90.00
_cell.angle_beta   90.00
_cell.angle_gamma   90.00
#
_symmetry.space_group_name_H-M   'P 1'
#
loop_
_entity.id
_entity.type
_entity.pdbx_description
1 polymer ?
#
loop_
_entity_poly.entity_id
_entity_poly.type
_entity_poly.pdbx_seq_one_letter_code
_entity_poly.pdbx_strand_id
1 'polypeptide(L)'
;MRDWANLPEELLGLILSNLFAKDKHSFVLVCKPWNKAAKFSPFRHSPCLIFYERSNYTWKLFQYNRFISMTLPQHLNRSDIRCAKHGWMLMTKPDRTMFFYDPFNNETINLYTKVDVHKVLCFFHPPTHPDCFIIGIKSMVCTKDVEIVILRRGENEWSKSIYHSKSDFKLSVCTPVLLHQQLLHFLDMGGDIGTFDVGKSGSPDSWTVQSKCLWPSRLRGKIQQHFLIELRDERVLLSVLVMHEERKVNVFRLLVLPENRMRWDPVEDLGDKVLYVSHTASFAATAPRQSMANRIYFAKMHVDNDDVVFYCLSTRRYRLCKGDFSSKKSYGFRDLIFATWITATPTIEFPRDLTW
;
A
#
# COMPACT_ATOMS: atom_id res chain seq x y z
N MET A 1 -29.41 36.23 -11.72
CA MET A 1 -28.32 35.41 -11.15
C MET A 1 -28.64 33.96 -11.52
N ARG A 2 -27.78 33.23 -12.25
CA ARG A 2 -28.07 31.84 -12.63
C ARG A 2 -27.95 30.94 -11.39
N ASP A 3 -28.91 30.04 -11.21
CA ASP A 3 -28.94 29.09 -10.10
C ASP A 3 -27.91 27.97 -10.32
N TRP A 4 -26.87 27.96 -9.49
CA TRP A 4 -25.79 26.96 -9.51
C TRP A 4 -26.26 25.57 -9.07
N ALA A 5 -27.48 25.43 -8.52
CA ALA A 5 -28.07 24.12 -8.21
C ALA A 5 -28.45 23.32 -9.47
N ASN A 6 -28.63 23.99 -10.61
CA ASN A 6 -29.02 23.38 -11.89
C ASN A 6 -27.83 23.12 -12.84
N LEU A 7 -26.60 23.09 -12.32
CA LEU A 7 -25.43 22.74 -13.13
C LEU A 7 -25.55 21.28 -13.65
N PRO A 8 -25.20 21.02 -14.92
CA PRO A 8 -25.04 19.66 -15.43
C PRO A 8 -24.09 18.82 -14.56
N GLU A 9 -24.40 17.52 -14.39
CA GLU A 9 -23.58 16.60 -13.57
C GLU A 9 -22.11 16.57 -14.03
N GLU A 10 -21.83 16.76 -15.32
CA GLU A 10 -20.48 16.83 -15.89
C GLU A 10 -19.66 18.00 -15.34
N LEU A 11 -20.29 19.18 -15.19
CA LEU A 11 -19.64 20.37 -14.63
C LEU A 11 -19.48 20.26 -13.11
N LEU A 12 -20.44 19.65 -12.41
CA LEU A 12 -20.30 19.32 -10.99
C LEU A 12 -19.16 18.32 -10.76
N GLY A 13 -19.04 17.32 -11.63
CA GLY A 13 -17.92 16.38 -11.62
C GLY A 13 -16.59 17.08 -11.88
N LEU A 14 -16.55 18.04 -12.81
CA LEU A 14 -15.36 18.87 -13.06
C LEU A 14 -14.99 19.71 -11.84
N ILE A 15 -15.95 20.44 -11.24
CA ILE A 15 -15.72 21.22 -10.02
C ILE A 15 -15.17 20.30 -8.93
N LEU A 16 -15.86 19.21 -8.64
CA LEU A 16 -15.47 18.25 -7.62
C LEU A 16 -14.08 17.62 -7.85
N SER A 17 -13.71 17.37 -9.11
CA SER A 17 -12.37 16.88 -9.47
C SER A 17 -11.26 17.89 -9.16
N ASN A 18 -11.62 19.17 -9.05
CA ASN A 18 -10.72 20.26 -8.67
C ASN A 18 -10.84 20.66 -7.19
N LEU A 19 -11.74 20.03 -6.41
CA LEU A 19 -11.91 20.30 -4.97
C LEU A 19 -11.03 19.42 -4.09
N PHE A 20 -10.58 20.00 -2.99
CA PHE A 20 -9.75 19.35 -1.97
C PHE A 20 -10.56 18.41 -1.07
N ALA A 21 -9.94 17.42 -0.42
CA ALA A 21 -10.63 16.47 0.45
C ALA A 21 -11.52 17.16 1.51
N LYS A 22 -11.02 18.23 2.14
CA LYS A 22 -11.78 19.05 3.10
C LYS A 22 -13.01 19.73 2.47
N ASP A 23 -12.90 20.21 1.24
CA ASP A 23 -13.95 20.97 0.56
C ASP A 23 -14.92 20.05 -0.18
N LYS A 24 -14.54 18.78 -0.41
CA LYS A 24 -15.44 17.73 -0.87
C LYS A 24 -16.55 17.48 0.16
N HIS A 25 -16.28 17.63 1.46
CA HIS A 25 -17.33 17.55 2.48
C HIS A 25 -18.34 18.68 2.31
N SER A 26 -17.86 19.93 2.23
CA SER A 26 -18.71 21.11 1.97
C SER A 26 -19.49 20.98 0.67
N PHE A 27 -18.87 20.46 -0.40
CA PHE A 27 -19.52 20.21 -1.69
C PHE A 27 -20.71 19.24 -1.58
N VAL A 28 -20.56 18.18 -0.79
CA VAL A 28 -21.61 17.18 -0.56
C VAL A 28 -22.78 17.75 0.25
N LEU A 29 -22.54 18.83 1.01
CA LEU A 29 -23.54 19.49 1.86
C LEU A 29 -24.32 20.62 1.16
N VAL A 30 -23.94 21.05 -0.05
CA VAL A 30 -24.57 22.18 -0.75
C VAL A 30 -26.04 21.92 -1.05
N CYS A 31 -26.35 20.86 -1.81
CA CYS A 31 -27.71 20.47 -2.17
C CYS A 31 -27.76 19.04 -2.72
N LYS A 32 -28.97 18.49 -2.97
CA LYS A 32 -29.16 17.11 -3.45
C LYS A 32 -28.39 16.81 -4.76
N PRO A 33 -28.41 17.66 -5.81
CA PRO A 33 -27.63 17.44 -7.03
C PRO A 33 -26.11 17.36 -6.79
N TRP A 34 -25.55 18.25 -5.96
CA TRP A 34 -24.12 18.27 -5.66
C TRP A 34 -23.70 17.06 -4.81
N ASN A 35 -24.52 16.68 -3.83
CA ASN A 35 -24.37 15.45 -3.05
C ASN A 35 -24.36 14.22 -3.96
N LYS A 36 -25.31 14.16 -4.90
CA LYS A 36 -25.42 13.10 -5.91
C LYS A 36 -24.18 13.05 -6.79
N ALA A 37 -23.76 14.19 -7.36
CA ALA A 37 -22.55 14.28 -8.18
C ALA A 37 -21.29 13.84 -7.42
N ALA A 38 -21.20 14.11 -6.12
CA ALA A 38 -20.10 13.63 -5.29
C ALA A 38 -20.15 12.15 -4.93
N LYS A 39 -21.35 11.61 -4.70
CA LYS A 39 -21.53 10.17 -4.48
C LYS A 39 -21.18 9.33 -5.70
N PHE A 40 -21.60 9.79 -6.88
CA PHE A 40 -21.31 9.11 -8.16
C PHE A 40 -20.01 9.56 -8.80
N SER A 41 -19.23 10.39 -8.10
CA SER A 41 -17.96 10.86 -8.62
C SER A 41 -16.97 9.70 -8.71
N PRO A 42 -16.37 9.46 -9.89
CA PRO A 42 -15.24 8.55 -10.00
C PRO A 42 -14.05 9.06 -9.16
N PHE A 43 -14.12 10.32 -8.70
CA PHE A 43 -13.03 11.00 -8.02
C PHE A 43 -13.03 10.91 -6.48
N ARG A 44 -14.04 10.28 -5.89
CA ARG A 44 -14.13 10.10 -4.44
C ARG A 44 -13.17 9.03 -3.92
N HIS A 45 -12.84 8.04 -4.76
CA HIS A 45 -12.08 6.84 -4.38
C HIS A 45 -10.81 6.65 -5.21
N SER A 46 -10.24 7.72 -5.77
CA SER A 46 -8.97 7.56 -6.49
C SER A 46 -7.82 7.45 -5.51
N PRO A 47 -6.89 6.50 -5.78
CA PRO A 47 -5.61 6.43 -5.09
C PRO A 47 -4.88 7.76 -5.12
N CYS A 48 -4.25 8.09 -4.00
CA CYS A 48 -3.38 9.24 -3.86
C CYS A 48 -2.07 8.84 -3.20
N LEU A 49 -0.99 9.51 -3.60
CA LEU A 49 0.32 9.34 -2.99
C LEU A 49 0.49 10.41 -1.94
N ILE A 50 0.66 9.98 -0.71
CA ILE A 50 0.87 10.82 0.46
C ILE A 50 2.35 10.71 0.83
N PHE A 51 3.08 11.82 0.94
CA PHE A 51 4.48 11.79 1.37
C PHE A 51 4.89 12.97 2.24
N TYR A 52 5.76 12.66 3.19
CA TYR A 52 6.22 13.58 4.21
C TYR A 52 7.60 14.17 3.86
N GLU A 53 7.68 15.50 3.80
CA GLU A 53 8.93 16.24 3.61
C GLU A 53 9.44 16.72 4.98
N ARG A 54 10.32 15.90 5.59
CA ARG A 54 10.82 16.12 6.97
C ARG A 54 11.50 17.47 7.17
N SER A 55 12.15 18.00 6.15
CA SER A 55 12.90 19.27 6.25
C SER A 55 11.98 20.46 6.51
N ASN A 56 10.76 20.43 5.98
CA ASN A 56 9.85 21.57 5.99
C ASN A 56 8.61 21.32 6.86
N TYR A 57 8.51 20.15 7.51
CA TYR A 57 7.33 19.71 8.26
C TYR A 57 6.02 19.78 7.44
N THR A 58 6.12 19.56 6.13
CA THR A 58 5.00 19.62 5.20
C THR A 58 4.55 18.23 4.78
N TRP A 59 3.24 18.07 4.61
CA TRP A 59 2.65 16.89 4.01
C TRP A 59 2.20 17.21 2.58
N LYS A 60 2.64 16.43 1.59
CA LYS A 60 2.17 16.56 0.21
C LYS A 60 1.29 15.37 -0.16
N LEU A 61 0.15 15.68 -0.75
CA LEU A 61 -0.79 14.76 -1.36
C LEU A 61 -0.70 14.92 -2.88
N PHE A 62 -0.40 13.84 -3.59
CA PHE A 62 -0.49 13.79 -5.03
C PHE A 62 -1.75 13.03 -5.45
N GLN A 63 -2.65 13.74 -6.13
CA GLN A 63 -3.88 13.19 -6.68
C GLN A 63 -4.15 13.85 -8.04
N TYR A 64 -4.53 13.07 -9.06
CA TYR A 64 -4.80 13.57 -10.42
C TYR A 64 -3.71 14.43 -11.04
N ASN A 65 -2.45 14.01 -10.94
CA ASN A 65 -1.33 14.75 -11.51
C ASN A 65 -1.14 16.14 -10.90
N ARG A 66 -1.63 16.35 -9.67
CA ARG A 66 -1.49 17.60 -8.93
C ARG A 66 -1.00 17.31 -7.51
N PHE A 67 -0.07 18.14 -7.05
CA PHE A 67 0.37 18.16 -5.67
C PHE A 67 -0.45 19.16 -4.87
N ILE A 68 -0.78 18.77 -3.65
CA ILE A 68 -1.48 19.59 -2.68
C ILE A 68 -0.64 19.53 -1.40
N SER A 69 -0.20 20.68 -0.92
CA SER A 69 0.51 20.79 0.35
C SER A 69 -0.49 21.00 1.48
N MET A 70 -0.30 20.28 2.58
CA MET A 70 -1.07 20.39 3.81
C MET A 70 -0.09 20.55 4.98
N THR A 71 -0.53 21.31 5.99
CA THR A 71 0.19 21.37 7.27
C THR A 71 0.11 20.02 7.96
N LEU A 72 1.26 19.47 8.35
CA LEU A 72 1.29 18.22 9.10
C LEU A 72 0.70 18.44 10.50
N PRO A 73 -0.31 17.65 10.93
CA PRO A 73 -0.75 17.69 12.32
C PRO A 73 0.40 17.40 13.29
N GLN A 74 0.56 18.23 14.32
CA GLN A 74 1.73 18.18 15.22
C GLN A 74 1.94 16.82 15.87
N HIS A 75 0.86 16.10 16.18
CA HIS A 75 0.92 14.78 16.82
C HIS A 75 1.53 13.68 15.93
N LEU A 76 1.70 13.95 14.62
CA LEU A 76 2.33 13.06 13.65
C LEU A 76 3.82 13.31 13.48
N ASN A 77 4.35 14.37 14.11
CA ASN A 77 5.73 14.78 13.92
C ASN A 77 6.70 13.63 14.25
N ARG A 78 7.68 13.43 13.36
CA ARG A 78 8.70 12.35 13.45
C ARG A 78 8.15 10.92 13.50
N SER A 79 6.89 10.72 13.14
CA SER A 79 6.33 9.37 13.03
C SER A 79 6.72 8.72 11.69
N ASP A 80 6.91 7.40 11.72
CA ASP A 80 7.13 6.59 10.53
C ASP A 80 5.83 5.91 10.10
N ILE A 81 5.52 5.97 8.80
CA ILE A 81 4.43 5.19 8.21
C ILE A 81 4.90 3.74 8.11
N ARG A 82 4.14 2.82 8.72
CA ARG A 82 4.46 1.37 8.71
C ARG A 82 3.68 0.62 7.64
N CYS A 83 2.38 0.87 7.55
CA CYS A 83 1.50 0.24 6.58
C CYS A 83 0.27 1.14 6.36
N ALA A 84 -0.25 1.21 5.13
CA ALA A 84 -1.49 1.92 4.82
C ALA A 84 -2.46 1.00 4.08
N LYS A 85 -3.66 0.83 4.65
CA LYS A 85 -4.74 0.00 4.12
C LYS A 85 -6.08 0.56 4.56
N HIS A 86 -7.14 0.30 3.81
CA HIS A 86 -8.51 0.66 4.21
C HIS A 86 -8.73 2.16 4.52
N GLY A 87 -7.95 3.06 3.92
CA GLY A 87 -8.02 4.51 4.20
C GLY A 87 -7.28 4.95 5.47
N TRP A 88 -6.67 4.01 6.21
CA TRP A 88 -5.94 4.27 7.44
C TRP A 88 -4.44 4.01 7.26
N MET A 89 -3.62 4.71 8.04
CA MET A 89 -2.18 4.51 8.14
C MET A 89 -1.84 4.04 9.56
N LEU A 90 -1.16 2.91 9.67
CA LEU A 90 -0.48 2.50 10.90
C LEU A 90 0.85 3.25 10.98
N MET A 91 1.06 3.99 12.06
CA MET A 91 2.26 4.79 12.26
C MET A 91 2.92 4.50 13.60
N THR A 92 4.22 4.76 13.67
CA THR A 92 5.03 4.55 14.89
C THR A 92 5.79 5.81 15.23
N LYS A 93 5.75 6.24 16.49
CA LYS A 93 6.53 7.36 17.01
C LYS A 93 7.96 6.92 17.38
N PRO A 94 8.89 7.87 17.60
CA PRO A 94 10.25 7.55 18.06
C PRO A 94 10.31 6.74 19.37
N ASP A 95 9.33 6.90 20.26
CA ASP A 95 9.20 6.17 21.53
C ASP A 95 8.58 4.77 21.39
N ARG A 96 8.37 4.31 20.14
CA ARG A 96 7.78 3.03 19.74
C ARG A 96 6.28 2.87 20.05
N THR A 97 5.60 3.93 20.45
CA THR A 97 4.14 3.93 20.50
C THR A 97 3.58 3.92 19.09
N MET A 98 2.41 3.29 18.92
CA MET A 98 1.75 3.17 17.63
C MET A 98 0.36 3.78 17.67
N PHE A 99 -0.14 4.13 16.50
CA PHE A 99 -1.50 4.64 16.34
C PHE A 99 -1.93 4.49 14.88
N PHE A 100 -3.24 4.40 14.66
CA PHE A 100 -3.83 4.55 13.35
C PHE A 100 -4.18 6.01 13.11
N TYR A 101 -4.03 6.45 11.87
CA TYR A 101 -4.41 7.79 11.44
C TYR A 101 -5.12 7.77 10.09
N ASP A 102 -6.25 8.46 10.02
CA ASP A 102 -6.99 8.71 8.78
C ASP A 102 -6.63 10.11 8.26
N PRO A 103 -5.89 10.21 7.14
CA PRO A 103 -5.46 11.49 6.59
C PRO A 103 -6.59 12.31 5.94
N PHE A 104 -7.74 11.68 5.66
CA PHE A 104 -8.86 12.33 4.98
C PHE A 104 -9.86 12.93 5.96
N ASN A 105 -10.05 12.28 7.12
CA ASN A 105 -10.94 12.74 8.17
C ASN A 105 -10.19 13.37 9.36
N ASN A 106 -8.85 13.28 9.39
CA ASN A 106 -7.99 13.74 10.49
C ASN A 106 -8.35 13.08 11.83
N GLU A 107 -8.59 11.77 11.77
CA GLU A 107 -8.99 10.94 12.92
C GLU A 107 -7.82 10.06 13.36
N THR A 108 -7.68 9.87 14.67
CA THR A 108 -6.57 9.11 15.27
C THR A 108 -7.10 8.09 16.27
N ILE A 109 -6.60 6.86 16.17
CA ILE A 109 -6.86 5.78 17.12
C ILE A 109 -5.51 5.38 17.74
N ASN A 110 -5.31 5.68 19.02
CA ASN A 110 -4.07 5.34 19.70
C ASN A 110 -4.03 3.86 20.08
N LEU A 111 -2.84 3.27 20.00
CA LEU A 111 -2.58 1.92 20.49
C LEU A 111 -1.77 2.02 21.78
N TYR A 112 -2.25 1.40 22.85
CA TYR A 112 -1.61 1.48 24.17
C TYR A 112 -0.41 0.53 24.31
N THR A 113 -0.14 -0.28 23.29
CA THR A 113 1.00 -1.20 23.24
C THR A 113 2.17 -0.59 22.48
N LYS A 114 3.38 -0.79 23.00
CA LYS A 114 4.62 -0.52 22.24
C LYS A 114 5.00 -1.74 21.41
N VAL A 115 5.70 -1.50 20.32
CA VAL A 115 6.20 -2.56 19.44
C VAL A 115 7.73 -2.65 19.52
N ASP A 116 8.26 -3.87 19.47
CA ASP A 116 9.71 -4.05 19.30
C ASP A 116 10.13 -3.80 17.84
N VAL A 117 11.43 -3.83 17.56
CA VAL A 117 12.03 -3.59 16.24
C VAL A 117 11.64 -4.71 15.26
N HIS A 118 10.46 -4.58 14.66
CA HIS A 118 9.98 -5.43 13.56
C HIS A 118 10.26 -4.75 12.22
N LYS A 119 10.72 -5.55 11.25
CA LYS A 119 11.06 -5.07 9.92
C LYS A 119 9.80 -4.76 9.10
N VAL A 120 8.76 -5.54 9.30
CA VAL A 120 7.45 -5.38 8.65
C VAL A 120 6.40 -5.25 9.75
N LEU A 121 5.56 -4.21 9.65
CA LEU A 121 4.39 -4.00 10.49
C LEU A 121 3.21 -3.67 9.59
N CYS A 122 2.12 -4.41 9.69
CA CYS A 122 0.93 -4.14 8.89
C CYS A 122 -0.33 -4.63 9.59
N PHE A 123 -1.47 -4.09 9.19
CA PHE A 123 -2.76 -4.42 9.78
C PHE A 123 -3.72 -4.94 8.71
N PHE A 124 -4.73 -5.66 9.16
CA PHE A 124 -5.74 -6.25 8.29
C PHE A 124 -7.12 -5.93 8.83
N HIS A 125 -8.04 -5.66 7.91
CA HIS A 125 -9.33 -5.01 8.16
C HIS A 125 -9.18 -3.54 8.58
N PRO A 126 -10.25 -2.72 8.44
CA PRO A 126 -10.24 -1.37 8.98
C PRO A 126 -10.01 -1.40 10.51
N PRO A 127 -9.28 -0.45 11.10
CA PRO A 127 -9.04 -0.43 12.55
C PRO A 127 -10.32 -0.27 13.39
N THR A 128 -11.42 0.10 12.75
CA THR A 128 -12.75 0.19 13.35
C THR A 128 -13.54 -1.13 13.31
N HIS A 129 -13.04 -2.15 12.60
CA HIS A 129 -13.65 -3.47 12.51
C HIS A 129 -13.27 -4.34 13.73
N PRO A 130 -14.17 -5.18 14.29
CA PRO A 130 -13.84 -6.03 15.44
C PRO A 130 -12.73 -7.04 15.12
N ASP A 131 -12.73 -7.61 13.92
CA ASP A 131 -11.71 -8.57 13.48
C ASP A 131 -10.39 -7.92 13.04
N CYS A 132 -10.18 -6.63 13.33
CA CYS A 132 -8.92 -5.98 12.97
C CYS A 132 -7.78 -6.53 13.83
N PHE A 133 -6.64 -6.78 13.20
CA PHE A 133 -5.43 -7.17 13.88
C PHE A 133 -4.20 -6.58 13.19
N ILE A 134 -3.12 -6.47 13.96
CA ILE A 134 -1.81 -5.99 13.52
C ILE A 134 -0.84 -7.15 13.59
N ILE A 135 -0.01 -7.30 12.56
CA ILE A 135 1.09 -8.26 12.53
C ILE A 135 2.43 -7.52 12.46
N GLY A 136 3.39 -7.99 13.24
CA GLY A 136 4.80 -7.65 13.13
C GLY A 136 5.60 -8.87 12.71
N ILE A 137 6.52 -8.72 11.75
CA ILE A 137 7.36 -9.81 11.25
C ILE A 137 8.82 -9.37 11.29
N LYS A 138 9.67 -10.27 11.81
CA LYS A 138 11.12 -10.09 11.94
C LYS A 138 11.83 -11.40 11.61
N SER A 139 12.72 -11.38 10.62
CA SER A 139 13.60 -12.52 10.34
C SER A 139 14.94 -12.37 11.06
N MET A 140 15.39 -13.42 11.74
CA MET A 140 16.69 -13.52 12.39
C MET A 140 17.65 -14.31 11.49
N VAL A 141 18.47 -13.58 10.72
CA VAL A 141 19.29 -14.17 9.65
C VAL A 141 20.28 -15.22 10.17
N CYS A 142 20.83 -15.03 11.37
CA CYS A 142 21.82 -15.95 11.94
C CYS A 142 21.20 -17.29 12.38
N THR A 143 19.96 -17.29 12.86
CA THR A 143 19.32 -18.50 13.41
C THR A 143 18.30 -19.14 12.46
N LYS A 144 18.02 -18.48 11.31
CA LYS A 144 16.96 -18.85 10.36
C LYS A 144 15.56 -18.83 10.96
N ASP A 145 15.40 -18.10 12.06
CA ASP A 145 14.11 -17.96 12.71
C ASP A 145 13.32 -16.78 12.15
N VAL A 146 12.00 -16.92 12.15
CA VAL A 146 11.05 -15.85 11.86
C VAL A 146 10.20 -15.64 13.10
N GLU A 147 10.31 -14.46 13.69
CA GLU A 147 9.44 -13.99 14.75
C GLU A 147 8.22 -13.28 14.13
N ILE A 148 7.05 -13.72 14.56
CA ILE A 148 5.76 -13.14 14.20
C ILE A 148 5.07 -12.73 15.51
N VAL A 149 4.65 -11.47 15.57
CA VAL A 149 3.85 -10.94 16.68
C VAL A 149 2.49 -10.50 16.15
N ILE A 150 1.43 -10.75 16.91
CA ILE A 150 0.06 -10.42 16.53
C ILE A 150 -0.60 -9.66 17.68
N LEU A 151 -1.25 -8.56 17.37
CA LEU A 151 -2.10 -7.81 18.29
C LEU A 151 -3.51 -7.74 17.70
N ARG A 152 -4.48 -8.41 18.33
CA ARG A 152 -5.89 -8.29 17.92
C ARG A 152 -6.55 -7.14 18.67
N ARG A 153 -7.57 -6.57 18.07
CA ARG A 153 -8.34 -5.52 18.72
C ARG A 153 -8.94 -6.01 20.04
N GLY A 154 -8.77 -5.23 21.10
CA GLY A 154 -9.24 -5.57 22.45
C GLY A 154 -8.26 -6.44 23.24
N GLU A 155 -7.13 -6.83 22.66
CA GLU A 155 -6.00 -7.43 23.38
C GLU A 155 -5.05 -6.33 23.86
N ASN A 156 -4.56 -6.45 25.10
CA ASN A 156 -3.61 -5.49 25.68
C ASN A 156 -2.14 -5.88 25.45
N GLU A 157 -1.88 -7.05 24.89
CA GLU A 157 -0.53 -7.62 24.74
C GLU A 157 -0.35 -8.32 23.39
N TRP A 158 0.90 -8.36 22.93
CA TRP A 158 1.25 -9.04 21.69
C TRP A 158 1.38 -10.55 21.89
N SER A 159 0.64 -11.32 21.09
CA SER A 159 0.88 -12.74 20.93
C SER A 159 2.15 -12.97 20.11
N LYS A 160 3.20 -13.52 20.72
CA LYS A 160 4.50 -13.77 20.08
C LYS A 160 4.68 -15.24 19.71
N SER A 161 5.20 -15.51 18.52
CA SER A 161 5.60 -16.84 18.09
C SER A 161 6.89 -16.80 17.29
N ILE A 162 7.75 -17.80 17.46
CA ILE A 162 9.03 -17.92 16.76
C ILE A 162 9.02 -19.24 15.99
N TYR A 163 9.31 -19.17 14.69
CA TYR A 163 9.30 -20.31 13.80
C TYR A 163 10.67 -20.52 13.18
N HIS A 164 11.20 -21.74 13.30
CA HIS A 164 12.44 -22.11 12.65
C HIS A 164 12.19 -22.45 11.18
N SER A 165 12.90 -21.79 10.26
CA SER A 165 12.76 -22.06 8.83
C SER A 165 13.76 -23.11 8.36
N LYS A 166 13.27 -24.14 7.67
CA LYS A 166 14.12 -25.17 7.03
C LYS A 166 15.05 -24.59 5.96
N SER A 167 14.66 -23.46 5.36
CA SER A 167 15.41 -22.76 4.32
C SER A 167 15.72 -21.33 4.76
N ASP A 168 16.80 -20.74 4.25
CA ASP A 168 17.12 -19.34 4.55
C ASP A 168 15.98 -18.44 4.06
N PHE A 169 15.37 -17.69 4.97
CA PHE A 169 14.28 -16.77 4.66
C PHE A 169 14.65 -15.36 5.11
N LYS A 170 15.17 -14.56 4.17
CA LYS A 170 15.55 -13.16 4.43
C LYS A 170 14.37 -12.26 4.15
N LEU A 171 13.59 -11.90 5.18
CA LEU A 171 12.35 -11.13 5.04
C LEU A 171 12.53 -9.86 4.21
N SER A 172 11.68 -9.67 3.20
CA SER A 172 11.58 -8.41 2.44
C SER A 172 10.79 -7.37 3.24
N VAL A 173 11.01 -6.08 2.94
CA VAL A 173 10.25 -4.97 3.56
C VAL A 173 8.86 -4.77 2.94
N CYS A 174 8.43 -5.62 2.00
CA CYS A 174 7.14 -5.46 1.33
C CYS A 174 5.96 -5.68 2.28
N THR A 175 4.85 -4.98 2.03
CA THR A 175 3.62 -5.21 2.78
C THR A 175 3.07 -6.63 2.55
N PRO A 176 2.73 -7.36 3.63
CA PRO A 176 2.14 -8.68 3.52
C PRO A 176 0.69 -8.60 3.00
N VAL A 177 0.26 -9.68 2.34
CA VAL A 177 -1.09 -9.85 1.79
C VAL A 177 -1.81 -10.97 2.53
N LEU A 178 -3.06 -10.74 2.93
CA LEU A 178 -3.89 -11.74 3.58
C LEU A 178 -4.89 -12.27 2.55
N LEU A 179 -4.84 -13.57 2.27
CA LEU A 179 -5.80 -14.27 1.43
C LEU A 179 -6.77 -15.10 2.30
N HIS A 180 -7.62 -15.89 1.65
CA HIS A 180 -8.63 -16.75 2.29
C HIS A 180 -8.10 -17.54 3.49
N GLN A 181 -9.01 -17.82 4.43
CA GLN A 181 -8.74 -18.59 5.66
C GLN A 181 -7.64 -17.99 6.54
N GLN A 182 -7.50 -16.66 6.54
CA GLN A 182 -6.50 -15.98 7.36
C GLN A 182 -5.04 -16.37 7.01
N LEU A 183 -4.80 -16.76 5.76
CA LEU A 183 -3.47 -17.17 5.28
C LEU A 183 -2.70 -15.95 4.76
N LEU A 184 -1.69 -15.56 5.53
CA LEU A 184 -0.80 -14.46 5.21
C LEU A 184 0.29 -14.89 4.24
N HIS A 185 0.60 -14.04 3.27
CA HIS A 185 1.66 -14.21 2.29
C HIS A 185 2.61 -13.02 2.34
N PHE A 186 3.91 -13.29 2.35
CA PHE A 186 4.95 -12.27 2.29
C PHE A 186 6.21 -12.79 1.62
N LEU A 187 7.01 -11.87 1.09
CA LEU A 187 8.18 -12.21 0.29
C LEU A 187 9.47 -12.17 1.12
N ASP A 188 10.42 -12.99 0.70
CA ASP A 188 11.82 -12.80 1.04
C ASP A 188 12.55 -11.94 -0.02
N MET A 189 13.83 -11.63 0.24
CA MET A 189 14.70 -10.88 -0.66
C MET A 189 15.07 -11.64 -1.95
N GLY A 190 14.80 -12.93 -2.05
CA GLY A 190 14.98 -13.76 -3.25
C GLY A 190 13.71 -13.97 -4.07
N GLY A 191 12.57 -13.45 -3.63
CA GLY A 191 11.26 -13.69 -4.25
C GLY A 191 10.62 -15.03 -3.87
N ASP A 192 11.10 -15.70 -2.82
CA ASP A 192 10.41 -16.80 -2.17
C ASP A 192 9.26 -16.32 -1.30
N ILE A 193 8.33 -17.23 -1.02
CA ILE A 193 7.06 -16.90 -0.38
C ILE A 193 7.01 -17.58 0.98
N GLY A 194 6.87 -16.76 2.02
CA GLY A 194 6.48 -17.21 3.35
C GLY A 194 4.96 -17.19 3.44
N THR A 195 4.38 -18.28 3.95
CA THR A 195 2.96 -18.36 4.26
C THR A 195 2.76 -18.60 5.76
N PHE A 196 1.81 -17.86 6.35
CA PHE A 196 1.50 -17.95 7.76
C PHE A 196 -0.01 -18.01 8.01
N ASP A 197 -0.48 -19.09 8.61
CA ASP A 197 -1.88 -19.28 9.01
C ASP A 197 -2.11 -18.61 10.37
N VAL A 198 -2.74 -17.44 10.35
CA VAL A 198 -3.01 -16.63 11.55
C VAL A 198 -3.95 -17.37 12.53
N GLY A 199 -4.83 -18.24 12.01
CA GLY A 199 -5.77 -19.02 12.83
C GLY A 199 -5.10 -20.16 13.61
N LYS A 200 -3.91 -20.59 13.16
CA LYS A 200 -3.10 -21.63 13.82
C LYS A 200 -1.86 -21.07 14.52
N SER A 201 -1.82 -19.76 14.79
CA SER A 201 -0.69 -19.12 15.47
C SER A 201 -0.26 -19.88 16.72
N GLY A 202 1.05 -20.12 16.85
CA GLY A 202 1.66 -20.92 17.93
C GLY A 202 1.85 -22.40 17.58
N SER A 203 1.17 -22.91 16.54
CA SER A 203 1.42 -24.25 16.02
C SER A 203 2.61 -24.25 15.06
N PRO A 204 3.52 -25.24 15.10
CA PRO A 204 4.58 -25.41 14.11
C PRO A 204 4.08 -25.47 12.66
N ASP A 205 2.86 -25.97 12.43
CA ASP A 205 2.26 -26.12 11.10
C ASP A 205 1.68 -24.81 10.54
N SER A 206 1.68 -23.73 11.33
CA SER A 206 1.17 -22.44 10.89
C SER A 206 2.13 -21.70 9.96
N TRP A 207 3.39 -22.11 9.86
CA TRP A 207 4.42 -21.44 9.06
C TRP A 207 4.99 -22.37 8.00
N THR A 208 4.99 -21.94 6.74
CA THR A 208 5.69 -22.65 5.66
C THR A 208 6.40 -21.70 4.70
N VAL A 209 7.53 -22.16 4.15
CA VAL A 209 8.31 -21.42 3.14
C VAL A 209 8.30 -22.19 1.84
N GLN A 210 7.82 -21.53 0.78
CA GLN A 210 7.93 -22.00 -0.59
C GLN A 210 9.22 -21.45 -1.19
N SER A 211 10.19 -22.34 -1.39
CA SER A 211 11.50 -22.00 -1.94
C SER A 211 11.54 -22.16 -3.47
N LYS A 212 12.50 -21.48 -4.12
CA LYS A 212 12.70 -21.54 -5.57
C LYS A 212 11.46 -21.10 -6.38
N CYS A 213 10.64 -20.20 -5.84
CA CYS A 213 9.43 -19.69 -6.52
C CYS A 213 9.75 -18.91 -7.80
N LEU A 214 10.92 -18.27 -7.88
CA LEU A 214 11.33 -17.42 -9.00
C LEU A 214 12.34 -18.12 -9.92
N TRP A 215 11.99 -18.21 -11.21
CA TRP A 215 12.83 -18.79 -12.26
C TRP A 215 13.08 -17.79 -13.41
N PRO A 216 14.31 -17.72 -13.99
CA PRO A 216 15.51 -18.46 -13.59
C PRO A 216 16.13 -17.94 -12.28
N SER A 217 16.77 -18.83 -11.52
CA SER A 217 17.33 -18.55 -10.18
C SER A 217 18.35 -17.40 -10.16
N ARG A 218 19.01 -17.12 -11.28
CA ARG A 218 19.93 -15.98 -11.47
C ARG A 218 19.29 -14.61 -11.24
N LEU A 219 17.96 -14.50 -11.29
CA LEU A 219 17.26 -13.23 -11.04
C LEU A 219 17.22 -12.88 -9.54
N ARG A 220 17.29 -13.87 -8.65
CA ARG A 220 17.09 -13.70 -7.20
C ARG A 220 18.05 -12.69 -6.57
N GLY A 221 19.34 -12.81 -6.87
CA GLY A 221 20.38 -11.91 -6.34
C GLY A 221 20.38 -10.52 -6.98
N LYS A 222 19.51 -10.29 -7.97
CA LYS A 222 19.42 -9.02 -8.70
C LYS A 222 18.20 -8.19 -8.29
N ILE A 223 17.39 -8.62 -7.33
CA ILE A 223 16.19 -7.88 -6.94
C ILE A 223 16.59 -6.76 -5.97
N GLN A 224 16.14 -5.54 -6.26
CA GLN A 224 16.37 -4.35 -5.45
C GLN A 224 15.13 -3.96 -4.63
N GLN A 225 13.94 -4.04 -5.23
CA GLN A 225 12.67 -3.70 -4.57
C GLN A 225 11.62 -4.78 -4.86
N HIS A 226 10.75 -5.00 -3.88
CA HIS A 226 9.74 -6.04 -3.87
C HIS A 226 8.41 -5.42 -3.46
N PHE A 227 7.35 -5.75 -4.19
CA PHE A 227 5.99 -5.37 -3.83
C PHE A 227 5.09 -6.56 -4.06
N LEU A 228 4.25 -6.89 -3.08
CA LEU A 228 3.26 -7.95 -3.18
C LEU A 228 1.87 -7.31 -3.24
N ILE A 229 1.07 -7.70 -4.23
CA ILE A 229 -0.23 -7.12 -4.53
C ILE A 229 -1.26 -8.26 -4.60
N GLU A 230 -2.45 -8.02 -4.06
CA GLU A 230 -3.63 -8.85 -4.29
C GLU A 230 -4.47 -8.28 -5.45
N LEU A 231 -4.78 -9.11 -6.44
CA LEU A 231 -5.88 -8.86 -7.37
C LEU A 231 -7.17 -9.40 -6.74
N ARG A 232 -7.92 -8.54 -6.06
CA ARG A 232 -9.10 -8.95 -5.27
C ARG A 232 -10.17 -9.67 -6.10
N ASP A 233 -10.39 -9.22 -7.33
CA ASP A 233 -11.40 -9.80 -8.23
C ASP A 233 -11.06 -11.23 -8.67
N GLU A 234 -9.76 -11.51 -8.84
CA GLU A 234 -9.24 -12.81 -9.31
C GLU A 234 -8.74 -13.69 -8.16
N ARG A 235 -8.57 -13.12 -6.95
CA ARG A 235 -7.95 -13.77 -5.77
C ARG A 235 -6.54 -14.29 -6.05
N VAL A 236 -5.78 -13.55 -6.86
CA VAL A 236 -4.43 -13.91 -7.30
C VAL A 236 -3.41 -12.93 -6.73
N LEU A 237 -2.22 -13.44 -6.40
CA LEU A 237 -1.09 -12.59 -6.00
C LEU A 237 -0.28 -12.16 -7.22
N LEU A 238 0.06 -10.88 -7.26
CA LEU A 238 1.07 -10.34 -8.14
C LEU A 238 2.29 -9.91 -7.32
N SER A 239 3.47 -10.10 -7.89
CA SER A 239 4.71 -9.54 -7.38
C SER A 239 5.32 -8.58 -8.39
N VAL A 240 5.59 -7.35 -7.98
CA VAL A 240 6.35 -6.38 -8.77
C VAL A 240 7.78 -6.37 -8.22
N LEU A 241 8.74 -6.75 -9.07
CA LEU A 241 10.16 -6.82 -8.75
C LEU A 241 10.92 -5.78 -9.56
N VAL A 242 11.64 -4.89 -8.87
CA VAL A 242 12.55 -3.93 -9.50
C VAL A 242 13.96 -4.49 -9.42
N MET A 243 14.62 -4.70 -10.56
CA MET A 243 15.92 -5.36 -10.65
C MET A 243 17.10 -4.37 -10.56
N HIS A 244 18.29 -4.80 -10.19
CA HIS A 244 19.52 -3.97 -10.19
C HIS A 244 19.95 -3.56 -11.60
N GLU A 245 19.82 -4.46 -12.58
CA GLU A 245 20.18 -4.20 -13.97
C GLU A 245 19.16 -3.23 -14.59
N GLU A 246 19.63 -2.02 -14.87
CA GLU A 246 18.87 -0.90 -15.47
C GLU A 246 17.60 -0.47 -14.71
N ARG A 247 17.36 -0.99 -13.50
CA ARG A 247 16.09 -0.85 -12.77
C ARG A 247 14.88 -1.29 -13.58
N LYS A 248 15.03 -2.36 -14.36
CA LYS A 248 13.91 -3.00 -15.07
C LYS A 248 12.85 -3.46 -14.07
N VAL A 249 11.60 -3.17 -14.38
CA VAL A 249 10.44 -3.63 -13.61
C VAL A 249 9.90 -4.90 -14.25
N ASN A 250 9.79 -5.96 -13.48
CA ASN A 250 9.15 -7.21 -13.90
C ASN A 250 7.93 -7.45 -13.00
N VAL A 251 6.83 -7.86 -13.61
CA VAL A 251 5.63 -8.27 -12.88
C VAL A 251 5.47 -9.77 -13.03
N PHE A 252 5.11 -10.43 -11.93
CA PHE A 252 4.86 -11.85 -11.89
C PHE A 252 3.51 -12.13 -11.26
N ARG A 253 2.83 -13.16 -11.77
CA ARG A 253 1.62 -13.75 -11.21
C ARG A 253 1.98 -15.01 -10.45
N LEU A 254 1.40 -15.21 -9.28
CA LEU A 254 1.59 -16.44 -8.54
C LEU A 254 0.72 -17.54 -9.14
N LEU A 255 1.37 -18.64 -9.55
CA LEU A 255 0.70 -19.88 -9.92
C LEU A 255 0.85 -20.88 -8.78
N VAL A 256 -0.27 -21.48 -8.37
CA VAL A 256 -0.29 -22.66 -7.51
C VAL A 256 -0.38 -23.88 -8.42
N LEU A 257 0.69 -24.65 -8.43
CA LEU A 257 0.83 -25.90 -9.18
C LEU A 257 0.29 -27.07 -8.34
N PRO A 258 0.11 -28.28 -8.93
CA PRO A 258 -0.19 -29.48 -8.16
C PRO A 258 0.77 -29.66 -6.98
N GLU A 259 0.30 -30.36 -5.93
CA GLU A 259 1.06 -30.57 -4.68
C GLU A 259 1.33 -29.28 -3.88
N ASN A 260 0.53 -28.22 -4.06
CA ASN A 260 0.67 -26.92 -3.39
C ASN A 260 2.02 -26.23 -3.65
N ARG A 261 2.68 -26.54 -4.78
CA ARG A 261 3.91 -25.87 -5.18
C ARG A 261 3.60 -24.48 -5.73
N MET A 262 4.36 -23.47 -5.31
CA MET A 262 4.17 -22.10 -5.76
C MET A 262 5.26 -21.68 -6.75
N ARG A 263 4.86 -20.98 -7.83
CA ARG A 263 5.79 -20.45 -8.85
C ARG A 263 5.34 -19.09 -9.37
N TRP A 264 6.31 -18.19 -9.55
CA TRP A 264 6.12 -16.91 -10.23
C TRP A 264 6.15 -17.08 -11.75
N ASP A 265 5.11 -16.59 -12.41
CA ASP A 265 4.97 -16.59 -13.87
C ASP A 265 4.93 -15.15 -14.39
N PRO A 266 5.73 -14.79 -15.42
CA PRO A 266 5.85 -13.41 -15.87
C PRO A 266 4.55 -12.87 -16.48
N VAL A 267 4.22 -11.63 -16.15
CA VAL A 267 3.06 -10.91 -16.68
C VAL A 267 3.54 -9.75 -17.54
N GLU A 268 3.14 -9.74 -18.81
CA GLU A 268 3.47 -8.66 -19.75
C GLU A 268 2.36 -7.63 -19.89
N ASP A 269 1.12 -8.00 -19.56
CA ASP A 269 -0.06 -7.15 -19.64
C ASP A 269 -0.96 -7.32 -18.43
N LEU A 270 -1.34 -6.20 -17.82
CA LEU A 270 -2.27 -6.11 -16.70
C LEU A 270 -3.72 -5.86 -17.15
N GLY A 271 -3.97 -5.77 -18.45
CA GLY A 271 -5.30 -5.48 -19.00
C GLY A 271 -5.77 -4.09 -18.57
N ASP A 272 -6.96 -4.01 -17.97
CA ASP A 272 -7.56 -2.77 -17.48
C ASP A 272 -7.02 -2.32 -16.11
N LYS A 273 -6.05 -3.04 -15.53
CA LYS A 273 -5.56 -2.77 -14.18
C LYS A 273 -4.41 -1.76 -14.16
N VAL A 274 -4.31 -1.07 -13.03
CA VAL A 274 -3.20 -0.20 -12.65
C VAL A 274 -2.73 -0.59 -11.25
N LEU A 275 -1.41 -0.62 -11.04
CA LEU A 275 -0.81 -0.95 -9.75
C LEU A 275 -0.26 0.30 -9.07
N TYR A 276 -0.45 0.41 -7.76
CA TYR A 276 0.13 1.46 -6.93
C TYR A 276 1.01 0.81 -5.88
N VAL A 277 2.30 1.19 -5.85
CA VAL A 277 3.30 0.53 -5.02
C VAL A 277 4.16 1.52 -4.24
N SER A 278 4.26 1.28 -2.94
CA SER A 278 5.19 1.88 -1.99
C SER A 278 5.62 0.81 -0.97
N HIS A 279 6.64 1.11 -0.15
CA HIS A 279 7.08 0.19 0.90
C HIS A 279 5.99 -0.10 1.95
N THR A 280 5.03 0.81 2.10
CA THR A 280 4.01 0.80 3.15
C THR A 280 2.62 0.44 2.61
N ALA A 281 2.43 0.38 1.29
CA ALA A 281 1.17 -0.01 0.68
C ALA A 281 1.39 -0.52 -0.74
N SER A 282 0.68 -1.57 -1.12
CA SER A 282 0.72 -2.10 -2.48
C SER A 282 -0.66 -2.67 -2.82
N PHE A 283 -1.29 -2.15 -3.88
CA PHE A 283 -2.63 -2.59 -4.29
C PHE A 283 -2.87 -2.34 -5.78
N ALA A 284 -3.82 -3.09 -6.33
CA ALA A 284 -4.32 -2.91 -7.68
C ALA A 284 -5.65 -2.14 -7.67
N ALA A 285 -5.92 -1.43 -8.75
CA ALA A 285 -7.22 -0.84 -9.04
C ALA A 285 -7.54 -0.97 -10.53
N THR A 286 -8.83 -0.88 -10.89
CA THR A 286 -9.23 -0.72 -12.29
C THR A 286 -8.88 0.68 -12.76
N ALA A 287 -8.24 0.79 -13.92
CA ALA A 287 -7.85 2.06 -14.48
C ALA A 287 -9.10 2.88 -14.84
N PRO A 288 -9.20 4.14 -14.41
CA PRO A 288 -10.38 4.98 -14.71
C PRO A 288 -10.45 5.37 -16.19
N ARG A 289 -9.35 5.21 -16.93
CA ARG A 289 -9.22 5.48 -18.36
C ARG A 289 -8.27 4.47 -18.98
N GLN A 290 -8.54 4.04 -20.20
CA GLN A 290 -7.68 3.11 -20.93
C GLN A 290 -6.23 3.58 -21.02
N SER A 291 -5.99 4.89 -21.11
CA SER A 291 -4.64 5.44 -21.15
C SER A 291 -3.84 5.15 -19.88
N MET A 292 -4.50 5.01 -18.72
CA MET A 292 -3.87 4.72 -17.42
C MET A 292 -3.69 3.23 -17.15
N ALA A 293 -4.28 2.37 -17.98
CA ALA A 293 -4.18 0.93 -17.84
C ALA A 293 -2.75 0.43 -18.13
N ASN A 294 -2.42 -0.74 -17.60
CA ASN A 294 -1.11 -1.36 -17.76
C ASN A 294 0.07 -0.48 -17.28
N ARG A 295 -0.15 0.20 -16.14
CA ARG A 295 0.83 1.08 -15.47
C ARG A 295 1.07 0.68 -14.02
N ILE A 296 2.27 1.00 -13.56
CA ILE A 296 2.71 0.82 -12.16
C ILE A 296 3.17 2.18 -11.64
N TYR A 297 2.44 2.74 -10.69
CA TYR A 297 2.78 4.01 -10.05
C TYR A 297 3.65 3.75 -8.80
N PHE A 298 4.84 4.34 -8.78
CA PHE A 298 5.77 4.20 -7.67
C PHE A 298 5.70 5.41 -6.74
N ALA A 299 6.02 5.21 -5.47
CA ALA A 299 6.35 6.31 -4.55
C ALA A 299 7.74 6.92 -4.85
N LYS A 300 7.91 7.44 -6.08
CA LYS A 300 9.15 8.04 -6.59
C LYS A 300 8.84 9.33 -7.32
N MET A 301 9.77 10.27 -7.24
CA MET A 301 9.68 11.53 -7.97
C MET A 301 10.90 11.75 -8.85
N HIS A 302 10.70 12.40 -9.99
CA HIS A 302 11.78 12.91 -10.81
C HIS A 302 12.41 14.13 -10.14
N VAL A 303 13.74 14.14 -9.99
CA VAL A 303 14.46 15.21 -9.28
C VAL A 303 14.25 16.56 -9.96
N ASP A 304 14.37 16.62 -11.29
CA ASP A 304 14.30 17.91 -12.01
C ASP A 304 12.88 18.42 -12.31
N ASN A 305 11.92 17.50 -12.52
CA ASN A 305 10.56 17.85 -12.95
C ASN A 305 9.56 17.93 -11.79
N ASP A 306 9.97 17.54 -10.58
CA ASP A 306 9.13 17.45 -9.37
C ASP A 306 7.79 16.72 -9.63
N ASP A 307 7.83 15.62 -10.39
CA ASP A 307 6.63 14.88 -10.79
C ASP A 307 6.72 13.37 -10.44
N VAL A 308 5.56 12.75 -10.25
CA VAL A 308 5.45 11.33 -9.86
C VAL A 308 5.77 10.43 -11.04
N VAL A 309 6.58 9.42 -10.75
CA VAL A 309 7.05 8.44 -11.73
C VAL A 309 6.11 7.24 -11.78
N PHE A 310 5.75 6.83 -13.00
CA PHE A 310 5.13 5.53 -13.25
C PHE A 310 5.92 4.73 -14.29
N TYR A 311 5.77 3.42 -14.26
CA TYR A 311 6.29 2.52 -15.27
C TYR A 311 5.14 2.01 -16.15
N CYS A 312 5.31 2.12 -17.46
CA CYS A 312 4.36 1.63 -18.44
C CYS A 312 4.84 0.26 -18.93
N LEU A 313 4.08 -0.79 -18.65
CA LEU A 313 4.45 -2.18 -19.00
C LEU A 313 4.48 -2.40 -20.51
N SER A 314 3.51 -1.86 -21.25
CA SER A 314 3.45 -1.97 -22.71
C SER A 314 4.69 -1.38 -23.40
N THR A 315 5.21 -0.27 -22.90
CA THR A 315 6.40 0.39 -23.47
C THR A 315 7.71 0.04 -22.75
N ARG A 316 7.60 -0.70 -21.65
CA ARG A 316 8.71 -1.08 -20.75
C ARG A 316 9.59 0.10 -20.32
N ARG A 317 8.96 1.24 -20.05
CA ARG A 317 9.62 2.52 -19.78
C ARG A 317 8.99 3.28 -18.61
N TYR A 318 9.84 3.98 -17.87
CA TYR A 318 9.44 4.98 -16.91
C TYR A 318 8.98 6.24 -17.62
N ARG A 319 7.90 6.84 -17.11
CA ARG A 319 7.30 8.08 -17.60
C ARG A 319 6.85 8.95 -16.43
N LEU A 320 6.63 10.22 -16.74
CA LEU A 320 6.07 11.20 -15.81
C LEU A 320 4.59 11.44 -16.11
N CYS A 321 3.87 11.93 -15.12
CA CYS A 321 2.47 12.27 -15.26
C CYS A 321 2.26 13.51 -16.14
N LYS A 322 3.27 14.38 -16.21
CA LYS A 322 3.35 15.58 -17.03
C LYS A 322 4.56 15.53 -17.96
N GLY A 323 4.38 16.08 -19.16
CA GLY A 323 5.42 16.16 -20.19
C GLY A 323 5.72 14.83 -20.88
N ASP A 324 6.75 14.86 -21.72
CA ASP A 324 7.08 13.76 -22.64
C ASP A 324 8.27 12.90 -22.17
N PHE A 325 8.64 13.01 -20.88
CA PHE A 325 9.74 12.23 -20.33
C PHE A 325 9.46 10.72 -20.48
N SER A 326 10.45 10.02 -21.04
CA SER A 326 10.39 8.58 -21.24
C SER A 326 11.80 7.98 -21.15
N SER A 327 12.03 7.12 -20.16
CA SER A 327 13.33 6.49 -19.96
C SER A 327 13.22 4.99 -19.71
N LYS A 328 14.18 4.21 -20.23
CA LYS A 328 14.33 2.80 -19.83
C LYS A 328 14.99 2.67 -18.45
N LYS A 329 15.79 3.67 -18.07
CA LYS A 329 16.61 3.69 -16.85
C LYS A 329 15.96 4.59 -15.81
N SER A 330 16.18 4.27 -14.53
CA SER A 330 15.63 5.06 -13.43
C SER A 330 16.55 6.18 -12.92
N TYR A 331 17.46 6.68 -13.75
CA TYR A 331 18.36 7.77 -13.34
C TYR A 331 17.56 9.06 -13.14
N GLY A 332 17.96 9.86 -12.15
CA GLY A 332 17.26 11.11 -11.81
C GLY A 332 15.97 10.92 -11.01
N PHE A 333 15.71 9.73 -10.45
CA PHE A 333 14.56 9.50 -9.57
C PHE A 333 14.98 9.44 -8.10
N ARG A 334 14.22 10.14 -7.26
CA ARG A 334 14.32 10.11 -5.80
C ARG A 334 13.24 9.20 -5.24
N ASP A 335 13.63 8.16 -4.52
CA ASP A 335 12.70 7.34 -3.73
C ASP A 335 12.12 8.18 -2.59
N LEU A 336 10.80 8.21 -2.46
CA LEU A 336 10.13 8.90 -1.35
C LEU A 336 10.04 7.94 -0.16
N ILE A 337 11.02 8.04 0.75
CA ILE A 337 11.18 7.12 1.88
C ILE A 337 9.97 7.16 2.84
N PHE A 338 9.37 8.34 3.03
CA PHE A 338 8.22 8.56 3.93
C PHE A 338 6.93 8.75 3.15
N ALA A 339 6.66 7.84 2.22
CA ALA A 339 5.51 7.92 1.35
C ALA A 339 4.65 6.65 1.34
N THR A 340 3.36 6.83 1.08
CA THR A 340 2.41 5.74 0.95
C THR A 340 1.36 6.04 -0.09
N TRP A 341 0.96 5.00 -0.84
CA TRP A 341 -0.25 5.05 -1.63
C TRP A 341 -1.44 4.68 -0.75
N ILE A 342 -2.49 5.48 -0.80
CA ILE A 342 -3.70 5.23 -0.01
C ILE A 342 -4.93 5.64 -0.82
N THR A 343 -6.06 4.99 -0.53
CA THR A 343 -7.35 5.32 -1.11
C THR A 343 -8.30 5.67 0.02
N ALA A 344 -9.01 6.79 -0.12
CA ALA A 344 -10.02 7.21 0.84
C ALA A 344 -11.15 6.17 0.91
N THR A 345 -11.53 5.79 2.12
CA THR A 345 -12.70 4.95 2.39
C THR A 345 -13.91 5.81 2.75
N PRO A 346 -15.14 5.34 2.48
CA PRO A 346 -16.34 6.03 2.94
C PRO A 346 -16.31 6.19 4.47
N THR A 347 -16.68 7.38 4.96
CA THR A 347 -16.84 7.63 6.40
C THR A 347 -17.90 6.67 6.94
N ILE A 348 -17.52 5.81 7.88
CA ILE A 348 -18.44 5.00 8.68
C ILE A 348 -18.55 5.70 10.03
N GLU A 349 -19.76 5.88 10.54
CA GLU A 349 -19.98 6.50 11.86
C GLU A 349 -19.24 5.71 12.95
N PHE A 350 -18.53 6.45 13.81
CA PHE A 350 -17.68 5.90 14.85
C PHE A 350 -18.52 5.36 16.02
N PRO A 351 -18.31 4.12 16.46
CA PRO A 351 -18.71 3.72 17.81
C PRO A 351 -17.89 4.57 18.80
N ARG A 352 -18.56 5.25 19.73
CA ARG A 352 -17.90 6.14 20.72
C ARG A 352 -16.97 5.38 21.67
N ASP A 353 -17.10 4.06 21.75
CA ASP A 353 -16.35 3.18 22.64
C ASP A 353 -15.42 2.23 21.86
N LEU A 354 -14.49 2.80 21.09
CA LEU A 354 -13.53 2.00 20.32
C LEU A 354 -12.30 1.65 21.18
N THR A 355 -12.34 0.49 21.83
CA THR A 355 -11.18 -0.05 22.57
C THR A 355 -10.24 -0.79 21.62
N TRP A 356 -8.96 -0.40 21.65
CA TRP A 356 -7.86 -1.11 21.00
C TRP A 356 -6.97 -1.79 22.01
#